data_AF-A0A0A0LZ31-F1
#
_entry.id   AF-A0A0A0LZ31-F1
#
_cell.length_a   1.000
_cell.length_b   1.000
_cell.length_c   1.000
_cell.angle_alpha   90.00
_cell.angle_beta   90.00
_cell.angle_gamma   90.00
#
_symmetry.space_group_name_H-M   'P 1'
#
loop_
_entity.id
_entity.type
_entity.pdbx_description
1 polymer ?
#
loop_
_entity_poly.entity_id
_entity_poly.type
_entity_poly.pdbx_seq_one_letter_code
_entity_poly.pdbx_strand_id
1 'polypeptide(L)'
;MIIQIFGTPKEHRHSKPYHDHVFVFSIVDDHIWFRNYQISVPHNESDKVARGGLDKMTLIEVGPRFCLNPIKIFGGSFGGPTLYENPLYVSPNQIRALEKKQKAGKYSKKVKAKTRRKMHELSNPLEPDEFADMWKEQ
;
A
#
# COMPACT_ATOMS: atom_id res chain seq x y z
N MET A 1 -3.74 0.82 -24.69
CA MET A 1 -3.86 -0.39 -23.84
C MET A 1 -5.05 -0.33 -22.89
N ILE A 2 -5.14 0.63 -21.95
CA ILE A 2 -6.25 0.68 -20.95
C ILE A 2 -7.64 0.67 -21.62
N ILE A 3 -7.83 1.45 -22.69
CA ILE A 3 -9.10 1.49 -23.44
C ILE A 3 -9.44 0.12 -24.04
N GLN A 4 -8.45 -0.65 -24.50
CA GLN A 4 -8.69 -1.98 -25.07
C GLN A 4 -9.00 -3.03 -23.99
N ILE A 5 -8.50 -2.85 -22.76
CA ILE A 5 -8.73 -3.79 -21.65
C ILE A 5 -10.10 -3.54 -21.01
N PHE A 6 -10.43 -2.27 -20.72
CA PHE A 6 -11.64 -1.91 -19.97
C PHE A 6 -12.81 -1.48 -20.86
N GLY A 7 -12.58 -1.25 -22.16
CA GLY A 7 -13.62 -0.89 -23.10
C GLY A 7 -14.43 -2.09 -23.55
N THR A 8 -15.75 -1.95 -23.59
CA THR A 8 -16.63 -2.95 -24.20
C THR A 8 -16.63 -2.76 -25.71
N PRO A 9 -16.27 -3.78 -26.52
CA PRO A 9 -16.32 -3.67 -27.97
C PRO A 9 -17.76 -3.49 -28.45
N LYS A 10 -17.92 -2.82 -29.59
CA LYS A 10 -19.22 -2.64 -30.23
C LYS A 10 -19.84 -4.01 -30.54
N GLU A 11 -21.15 -4.15 -30.29
CA GLU A 11 -21.92 -5.37 -30.57
C GLU A 11 -21.48 -6.62 -29.79
N HIS A 12 -20.86 -6.45 -28.62
CA HIS A 12 -20.61 -7.57 -27.74
C HIS A 12 -21.94 -8.26 -27.34
N ARG A 13 -22.01 -9.59 -27.43
CA ARG A 13 -23.23 -10.39 -27.22
C ARG A 13 -23.97 -10.10 -25.90
N HIS A 14 -23.23 -9.70 -24.86
CA HIS A 14 -23.77 -9.38 -23.53
C HIS A 14 -23.71 -7.88 -23.20
N SER A 15 -23.47 -7.02 -24.19
CA SER A 15 -23.55 -5.57 -23.99
C SER A 15 -25.01 -5.13 -23.84
N LYS A 16 -25.24 -4.19 -22.92
CA LYS A 16 -26.52 -3.49 -22.78
C LYS A 16 -26.46 -2.17 -23.56
N PRO A 17 -27.58 -1.66 -24.08
CA PRO A 17 -27.60 -0.44 -24.89
C PRO A 17 -27.44 0.87 -24.09
N TYR A 18 -27.33 0.79 -22.75
CA TYR A 18 -27.26 1.94 -21.85
C TYR A 18 -25.91 2.01 -21.14
N HIS A 19 -25.50 3.23 -20.78
CA HIS A 19 -24.35 3.48 -19.92
C HIS A 19 -24.80 3.52 -18.46
N ASP A 20 -24.41 2.50 -17.70
CA ASP A 20 -24.74 2.39 -16.27
C ASP A 20 -23.59 2.86 -15.38
N HIS A 21 -22.35 2.79 -15.86
CA HIS A 21 -21.16 3.10 -15.06
C HIS A 21 -20.07 3.83 -15.85
N VAL A 22 -19.19 4.49 -15.11
CA VAL A 22 -18.04 5.25 -15.59
C VAL A 22 -16.80 4.81 -14.81
N PHE A 23 -15.73 4.48 -15.55
CA PHE A 23 -14.41 4.27 -14.97
C PHE A 23 -13.59 5.54 -15.05
N VAL A 24 -13.01 5.95 -13.93
CA VAL A 24 -12.14 7.12 -13.83
C VAL A 24 -10.73 6.66 -13.50
N PHE A 25 -9.79 7.10 -14.32
CA PHE A 25 -8.35 6.92 -14.11
C PHE A 25 -7.74 8.28 -13.80
N SER A 26 -7.23 8.47 -12.60
CA SER A 26 -6.56 9.72 -12.20
C SER A 26 -5.11 9.46 -11.81
N ILE A 27 -4.19 10.28 -12.29
CA ILE A 27 -2.77 10.19 -11.95
C ILE A 27 -2.49 11.13 -10.79
N VAL A 28 -2.06 10.59 -9.66
CA VAL A 28 -1.69 11.35 -8.45
C VAL A 28 -0.46 10.67 -7.85
N ASP A 29 0.59 11.44 -7.53
CA ASP A 29 1.86 10.94 -6.98
C ASP A 29 2.50 9.81 -7.80
N ASP A 30 2.50 9.92 -9.13
CA ASP A 30 2.96 8.87 -10.08
C ASP A 30 2.24 7.53 -9.97
N HIS A 31 1.11 7.51 -9.27
CA HIS A 31 0.22 6.36 -9.16
C HIS A 31 -1.06 6.60 -9.96
N ILE A 32 -1.54 5.54 -10.60
CA ILE A 32 -2.79 5.56 -11.36
C ILE A 32 -3.90 5.03 -10.44
N TRP A 33 -4.79 5.92 -10.04
CA TRP A 33 -5.97 5.58 -9.25
C TRP A 33 -7.13 5.19 -10.15
N PHE A 34 -7.72 4.04 -9.87
CA PHE A 34 -8.91 3.56 -10.52
C PHE A 34 -10.12 3.73 -9.61
N ARG A 35 -11.20 4.27 -10.17
CA ARG A 35 -12.50 4.36 -9.52
C ARG A 35 -13.62 3.96 -10.46
N ASN A 36 -14.64 3.31 -9.90
CA ASN A 36 -15.86 2.94 -10.60
C ASN A 36 -17.07 3.67 -9.99
N TYR A 37 -17.77 4.43 -10.83
CA TYR A 37 -18.98 5.15 -10.47
C TYR A 37 -20.16 4.62 -11.26
N GLN A 38 -21.28 4.39 -10.58
CA GLN A 38 -22.57 4.15 -11.22
C GLN A 38 -23.28 5.48 -11.46
N ILE A 39 -23.93 5.58 -12.61
CA ILE A 39 -24.74 6.72 -13.02
C ILE A 39 -26.12 6.57 -12.39
N SER A 40 -26.46 7.49 -11.48
CA SER A 40 -27.79 7.56 -10.86
C SER A 40 -28.54 8.77 -11.39
N VAL A 41 -29.73 8.52 -11.94
CA VAL A 41 -30.68 9.56 -12.36
C VAL A 41 -31.91 9.42 -11.47
N PRO A 42 -32.31 10.47 -10.71
CA PRO A 42 -33.51 10.41 -9.91
C PRO A 42 -34.74 10.22 -10.82
N HIS A 43 -35.41 9.08 -10.66
CA HIS A 43 -36.62 8.75 -11.41
C HIS A 43 -37.84 9.35 -10.70
N ASN A 44 -38.56 10.24 -11.36
CA ASN A 44 -39.95 10.49 -11.01
C ASN A 44 -40.79 9.42 -11.72
N GLU A 45 -41.88 8.96 -11.11
CA GLU A 45 -42.71 7.78 -11.48
C GLU A 45 -43.20 7.69 -12.94
N SER A 46 -42.97 8.71 -13.77
CA SER A 46 -43.17 8.65 -15.21
C SER A 46 -41.89 8.16 -15.92
N ASP A 47 -41.94 6.98 -16.52
CA ASP A 47 -40.87 6.25 -17.27
C ASP A 47 -40.12 7.04 -18.38
N LYS A 48 -40.44 8.32 -18.59
CA LYS A 48 -39.74 9.19 -19.53
C LYS A 48 -38.83 10.12 -18.74
N VAL A 49 -37.53 9.83 -18.74
CA VAL A 49 -36.51 10.77 -18.29
C VAL A 49 -36.67 12.04 -19.12
N ALA A 50 -37.26 13.07 -18.51
CA ALA A 50 -37.39 14.38 -19.13
C ALA A 50 -35.98 14.88 -19.46
N ARG A 51 -35.79 15.56 -20.61
CA ARG A 51 -34.47 16.10 -21.00
C ARG A 51 -33.83 17.01 -19.93
N GLY A 52 -34.63 17.54 -18.98
CA GLY A 52 -34.16 18.30 -17.81
C GLY A 52 -33.70 17.45 -16.60
N GLY A 53 -33.76 16.12 -16.67
CA GLY A 53 -33.22 15.21 -15.65
C GLY A 53 -31.70 15.04 -15.73
N LEU A 54 -31.07 15.52 -16.82
CA LEU A 54 -29.61 15.48 -17.01
C LEU A 54 -28.87 16.32 -15.96
N ASP A 55 -29.46 17.46 -15.55
CA ASP A 55 -28.90 18.38 -14.55
C ASP A 55 -28.85 17.76 -13.14
N LYS A 56 -29.62 16.68 -12.90
CA LYS A 56 -29.68 15.98 -11.62
C LYS A 56 -28.95 14.63 -11.65
N MET A 57 -28.17 14.36 -12.70
CA MET A 57 -27.37 13.15 -12.78
C MET A 57 -26.29 13.16 -11.69
N THR A 58 -26.26 12.12 -10.88
CA THR A 58 -25.27 11.95 -9.81
C THR A 58 -24.45 10.69 -10.03
N LEU A 59 -23.22 10.71 -9.54
CA LEU A 59 -22.30 9.58 -9.62
C LEU A 59 -22.14 8.97 -8.23
N ILE A 60 -22.42 7.68 -8.10
CA ILE A 60 -22.30 6.95 -6.83
C ILE A 60 -21.12 5.98 -6.95
N GLU A 61 -20.18 6.03 -6.02
CA GLU A 61 -19.03 5.10 -6.01
C GLU A 61 -19.52 3.71 -5.60
N VAL A 62 -19.47 2.75 -6.53
CA VAL A 62 -19.87 1.35 -6.28
C VAL A 62 -18.64 0.46 -6.06
N GLY A 63 -17.51 0.81 -6.69
CA GLY A 63 -16.27 0.04 -6.67
C GLY A 63 -16.18 -0.98 -7.82
N PRO A 64 -15.05 -1.69 -7.98
CA PRO A 64 -13.87 -1.71 -7.11
C PRO A 64 -13.04 -0.41 -7.18
N ARG A 65 -12.23 -0.18 -6.14
CA ARG A 65 -11.26 0.92 -6.07
C ARG A 65 -9.88 0.34 -5.84
N PHE A 66 -8.92 0.72 -6.68
CA PHE A 66 -7.54 0.29 -6.54
C PHE A 66 -6.57 1.32 -7.10
N CYS A 67 -5.29 1.11 -6.79
CA CYS A 67 -4.19 1.95 -7.19
C CYS A 67 -3.17 1.09 -7.94
N LEU A 68 -2.78 1.51 -9.15
CA LEU A 68 -1.77 0.86 -9.96
C LEU A 68 -0.48 1.67 -9.93
N ASN A 69 0.63 0.99 -9.69
CA ASN A 69 1.97 1.54 -9.84
C ASN A 69 2.68 0.78 -10.98
N PRO A 70 3.02 1.44 -12.10
CA PRO A 70 3.77 0.80 -13.18
C PRO A 70 5.14 0.32 -12.69
N ILE A 71 5.45 -0.97 -12.90
CA ILE A 71 6.72 -1.58 -12.46
C ILE A 71 7.70 -1.61 -13.63
N LYS A 72 7.38 -2.39 -14.68
CA LYS A 72 8.18 -2.55 -15.89
C LYS A 72 7.29 -2.74 -17.12
N ILE A 73 7.78 -2.36 -18.29
CA ILE A 73 7.16 -2.63 -19.58
C ILE A 73 8.14 -3.44 -20.42
N PHE A 74 7.67 -4.58 -20.94
CA PHE A 74 8.45 -5.46 -21.80
C PHE A 74 8.04 -5.27 -23.26
N GLY A 75 8.98 -5.45 -24.18
CA GLY A 75 8.73 -5.29 -25.62
C GLY A 75 7.97 -6.43 -26.28
N GLY A 76 7.77 -7.55 -25.60
CA GLY A 76 7.04 -8.71 -26.10
C GLY A 76 5.90 -9.14 -25.19
N SER A 77 5.15 -10.16 -25.63
CA SER A 77 4.10 -10.78 -24.83
C SER A 77 4.72 -11.62 -23.72
N PHE A 78 4.54 -11.20 -22.46
CA PHE A 78 5.07 -11.86 -21.26
C PHE A 78 6.61 -12.00 -21.19
N GLY A 79 7.36 -11.31 -22.05
CA GLY A 79 8.82 -11.38 -22.09
C GLY A 79 9.44 -10.41 -23.09
N GLY A 80 10.73 -10.60 -23.37
CA GLY A 80 11.51 -9.70 -24.24
C GLY A 80 12.26 -8.61 -23.46
N PRO A 81 12.94 -7.69 -24.17
CA PRO A 81 13.74 -6.65 -23.54
C PRO A 81 12.86 -5.70 -22.72
N THR A 82 13.39 -5.25 -21.57
CA THR A 82 12.77 -4.22 -20.75
C THR A 82 12.85 -2.88 -21.49
N LEU A 83 11.70 -2.33 -21.86
CA LEU A 83 11.61 -1.02 -22.52
C LEU A 83 11.51 0.12 -21.51
N TYR A 84 10.91 -0.15 -20.34
CA TYR A 84 10.76 0.82 -19.28
C TYR A 84 10.81 0.13 -17.92
N GLU A 85 11.46 0.78 -16.96
CA GLU A 85 11.52 0.39 -15.55
C GLU A 85 11.30 1.63 -14.70
N ASN A 86 10.37 1.57 -13.76
CA ASN A 86 10.06 2.69 -12.89
C ASN A 86 11.14 2.83 -11.79
N PRO A 87 11.92 3.93 -11.76
CA PRO A 87 12.97 4.12 -10.75
C PRO A 87 12.41 4.37 -9.34
N LEU A 88 11.15 4.81 -9.22
CA LEU A 88 10.50 5.12 -7.95
C LEU A 88 9.84 3.90 -7.30
N TYR A 89 9.66 2.81 -8.06
CA TYR A 89 9.00 1.62 -7.54
C TYR A 89 9.93 0.81 -6.62
N VAL A 90 9.55 0.70 -5.35
CA VAL A 90 10.20 -0.20 -4.39
C VAL A 90 9.26 -1.36 -4.09
N SER A 91 9.75 -2.60 -4.26
CA SER A 91 8.92 -3.77 -4.00
C SER A 91 8.55 -3.88 -2.50
N PRO A 92 7.32 -4.27 -2.15
CA PRO A 92 6.93 -4.47 -0.75
C PRO A 92 7.81 -5.48 -0.02
N ASN A 93 8.34 -6.48 -0.74
CA ASN A 93 9.27 -7.47 -0.19
C ASN A 93 10.61 -6.84 0.19
N GLN A 94 11.12 -5.90 -0.61
CA GLN A 94 12.33 -5.15 -0.27
C GLN A 94 12.13 -4.26 0.96
N ILE A 95 10.96 -3.61 1.09
CA ILE A 95 10.61 -2.82 2.29
C ILE A 95 10.58 -3.73 3.52
N ARG A 96 9.89 -4.87 3.44
CA ARG A 96 9.83 -5.86 4.54
C ARG A 96 11.21 -6.41 4.91
N ALA A 97 12.05 -6.68 3.92
CA ALA A 97 13.42 -7.16 4.13
C ALA A 97 14.27 -6.08 4.83
N LEU A 98 14.13 -4.81 4.43
CA LEU A 98 14.82 -3.67 5.03
C LEU A 98 14.39 -3.48 6.49
N GLU A 99 13.08 -3.52 6.77
CA GLU A 99 12.57 -3.48 8.14
C GLU A 99 13.11 -4.63 9.00
N LYS A 100 13.13 -5.86 8.46
CA LYS A 100 13.67 -7.02 9.17
C LYS A 100 15.16 -6.83 9.45
N LYS A 101 15.93 -6.27 8.52
CA LYS A 101 17.35 -5.96 8.69
C LYS A 101 17.59 -4.86 9.73
N GLN A 102 16.75 -3.83 9.79
CA GLN A 102 16.83 -2.79 10.83
C GLN A 102 16.50 -3.35 12.22
N LYS A 103 15.52 -4.25 12.31
CA LYS A 103 15.16 -4.96 13.55
C LYS A 103 16.24 -5.99 13.94
N ALA A 104 16.97 -6.52 12.97
CA ALA A 104 18.12 -7.39 13.21
C ALA A 104 19.23 -6.60 13.94
N GLY A 105 19.86 -7.25 14.91
CA GLY A 105 20.89 -6.62 15.75
C GLY A 105 20.41 -6.10 17.10
N LYS A 106 19.09 -6.05 17.38
CA LYS A 106 18.59 -5.84 18.77
C LYS A 106 19.20 -6.85 19.75
N TYR A 107 19.23 -8.12 19.36
CA TYR A 107 19.85 -9.18 20.16
C TYR A 107 21.36 -8.98 20.34
N SER A 108 22.10 -8.73 19.26
CA SER A 108 23.54 -8.45 19.32
C SER A 108 23.86 -7.24 20.20
N LYS A 109 23.09 -6.14 20.07
CA LYS A 109 23.20 -4.96 20.95
C LYS A 109 22.93 -5.31 22.41
N LYS A 110 21.92 -6.14 22.70
CA LYS A 110 21.62 -6.63 24.05
C LYS A 110 22.77 -7.45 24.64
N VAL A 111 23.36 -8.35 23.85
CA VAL A 111 24.51 -9.15 24.27
C VAL A 111 25.72 -8.25 24.55
N LYS A 112 26.06 -7.35 23.63
CA LYS A 112 27.16 -6.38 23.81
C LYS A 112 26.94 -5.50 25.05
N ALA A 113 25.72 -5.03 25.30
CA ALA A 113 25.39 -4.26 26.50
C ALA A 113 25.55 -5.08 27.78
N LYS A 114 25.16 -6.36 27.79
CA LYS A 114 25.37 -7.26 28.93
C LYS A 114 26.85 -7.49 29.21
N THR A 115 27.66 -7.72 28.17
CA THR A 115 29.11 -7.89 28.32
C THR A 115 29.76 -6.60 28.83
N ARG A 116 29.40 -5.44 28.28
CA ARG A 116 29.90 -4.14 28.74
C ARG A 116 29.58 -3.89 30.22
N ARG A 117 28.36 -4.21 30.66
CA ARG A 117 27.97 -4.10 32.06
C ARG A 117 28.83 -4.99 32.97
N LYS A 118 29.06 -6.25 32.58
CA LYS A 118 29.95 -7.16 33.34
C LYS A 118 31.38 -6.64 33.43
N MET A 119 31.93 -6.12 32.34
CA MET A 119 33.28 -5.52 32.35
C MET A 119 33.33 -4.31 33.29
N HIS A 120 32.30 -3.46 33.28
CA HIS A 120 32.21 -2.30 34.17
C HIS A 120 32.12 -2.72 35.65
N GLU A 121 31.30 -3.74 35.97
CA GLU A 121 31.22 -4.30 37.33
C GLU A 121 32.57 -4.89 37.78
N LEU A 122 33.31 -5.55 36.88
CA LEU A 122 34.63 -6.12 37.17
C LEU A 122 35.71 -5.04 37.34
N SER A 123 35.65 -3.96 36.55
CA SER A 123 36.64 -2.87 36.62
C SER A 123 36.42 -1.91 37.79
N ASN A 124 35.20 -1.85 38.33
CA ASN A 124 34.84 -1.05 39.50
C ASN A 124 34.36 -1.96 40.63
N PRO A 125 35.24 -2.79 41.23
CA PRO A 125 34.91 -3.47 42.48
C PRO A 125 34.66 -2.40 43.55
N LEU A 126 33.54 -2.51 44.27
CA LEU A 126 33.29 -1.67 45.44
C LEU A 126 34.25 -2.11 46.54
N GLU A 127 34.80 -1.14 47.28
CA GLU A 127 35.58 -1.48 48.46
C GLU A 127 34.69 -2.23 49.47
N PRO A 128 35.23 -3.29 50.11
CA PRO A 128 34.51 -3.98 51.16
C PRO A 128 34.16 -2.98 52.28
N ASP A 129 32.88 -2.92 52.64
CA ASP A 129 32.44 -2.11 53.78
C ASP A 129 32.88 -2.79 55.07
N GLU A 130 33.80 -2.15 55.80
CA GLU A 130 34.37 -2.65 57.06
C GLU A 130 33.31 -2.93 58.15
N PHE A 131 32.11 -2.37 58.01
CA PHE A 131 31.01 -2.51 58.97
C PHE A 131 29.88 -3.45 58.51
N ALA A 132 30.02 -4.11 57.35
CA ALA A 132 28.96 -4.90 56.72
C ALA A 132 28.42 -6.07 57.57
N ASP A 133 29.19 -6.56 58.54
CA ASP A 133 28.82 -7.70 59.40
C ASP A 133 28.43 -7.29 60.84
N MET A 134 28.43 -5.99 61.17
CA MET A 134 28.20 -5.50 62.54
C MET A 134 26.83 -5.88 63.13
N TRP A 135 25.83 -6.17 62.28
CA TRP A 135 24.43 -6.36 62.68
C TRP A 135 23.84 -7.74 62.33
N LYS A 136 24.65 -8.73 61.96
CA LYS A 136 24.15 -10.06 61.53
C LYS A 136 23.90 -11.06 62.68
N GLU A 137 24.26 -10.74 63.92
CA GLU A 137 24.14 -11.66 65.07
C GLU A 137 23.11 -11.23 66.16
N GLN A 138 22.09 -10.45 65.82
CA GLN A 138 20.94 -10.17 66.72
C GLN A 138 19.67 -10.91 66.34
#